data_AF-Q07JF5-F1
#
_entry.id   AF-Q07JF5-F1
#
_cell.length_a   1.000
_cell.length_b   1.000
_cell.length_c   1.000
_cell.angle_alpha   90.00
_cell.angle_beta   90.00
_cell.angle_gamma   90.00
#
_symmetry.space_group_name_H-M   'P 1'
#
loop_
_entity.id
_entity.type
_entity.pdbx_description
1 polymer ?
#
loop_
_entity_poly.entity_id
_entity_poly.type
_entity_poly.pdbx_seq_one_letter_code
_entity_poly.pdbx_strand_id
1 'polypeptide(L)'
;MANALVDWLTQEMQTVLSRPQVVTRHAASRVSAGAAPAFTRQIAEQLVAEALQHGLSAGRQKIEHESLGGGNTADHVGRLHTSLPFAFKMDANSRKLAEEALTIRAIKNNKLLPDLFRDAWPTVFAVRTEAPYAYLMEYFPKDEGWVSLEDRLYPKSDGAPISQADVLRWTTRILDVLFSGLESSVDRRLLPNLEEDYVSRIKDRLESAAKRDDRFQSQHLEINGQRLKPWREYVAILDRRRDSILAMTPRFSTIVHGDPNPGNMMLNVTSAEVAVRLIDPKEWHWGDYLFDVAKLTHFLQHTGPIEKPAQGAPAPSVTYSKTGDGARFDHSYAIPLWTDRAVTMCLERAGQFAKQHDDTQWQMRYRLGMASNLLGLPIGRLTHKTNPKPDSAMILYCEGLIWLDLFCKHWEDA
;
A
#
# COMPACT_ATOMS: atom_id res chain seq x y z
N MET A 1 32.34 7.91 -0.85
CA MET A 1 31.15 8.75 -0.66
C MET A 1 29.86 7.96 -0.41
N ALA A 2 29.63 6.81 -1.05
CA ALA A 2 28.45 5.96 -0.76
C ALA A 2 28.33 5.48 0.71
N ASN A 3 29.46 5.18 1.38
CA ASN A 3 29.45 4.72 2.77
C ASN A 3 28.97 5.80 3.76
N ALA A 4 29.32 7.07 3.55
CA ALA A 4 28.95 8.15 4.48
C ALA A 4 27.43 8.44 4.50
N LEU A 5 26.73 8.20 3.39
CA LEU A 5 25.29 8.41 3.29
C LEU A 5 24.49 7.24 3.92
N VAL A 6 24.96 6.00 3.72
CA VAL A 6 24.40 4.83 4.39
C VAL A 6 24.60 4.94 5.90
N ASP A 7 25.79 5.34 6.35
CA ASP A 7 26.09 5.53 7.76
C ASP A 7 25.25 6.67 8.39
N TRP A 8 25.02 7.76 7.66
CA TRP A 8 24.18 8.87 8.10
C TRP A 8 22.68 8.49 8.20
N LEU A 9 22.12 7.84 7.18
CA LEU A 9 20.73 7.35 7.21
C LEU A 9 20.51 6.28 8.28
N THR A 10 21.50 5.39 8.48
CA THR A 10 21.46 4.37 9.52
C THR A 10 21.53 4.99 10.92
N GLN A 11 22.34 6.04 11.13
CA GLN A 11 22.40 6.76 12.41
C GLN A 11 21.12 7.53 12.74
N GLU A 12 20.54 8.24 11.76
CA GLU A 12 19.26 8.93 11.94
C GLU A 12 18.14 7.94 12.29
N MET A 13 18.04 6.82 11.57
CA MET A 13 17.03 5.79 11.82
C MET A 13 17.24 5.05 13.15
N GLN A 14 18.48 4.71 13.52
CA GLN A 14 18.77 4.06 14.80
C GLN A 14 18.45 4.96 16.01
N THR A 15 18.72 6.27 15.90
CA THR A 15 18.38 7.27 16.94
C THR A 15 16.86 7.41 17.12
N VAL A 16 16.11 7.21 16.04
CA VAL A 16 14.64 7.20 16.02
C VAL A 16 14.08 5.91 16.64
N LEU A 17 14.71 4.75 16.38
CA LEU A 17 14.23 3.43 16.81
C LEU A 17 14.57 3.06 18.27
N SER A 18 15.57 3.67 18.89
CA SER A 18 16.05 3.30 20.24
C SER A 18 15.26 3.88 21.43
N ARG A 19 14.11 4.55 21.20
CA ARG A 19 13.29 5.12 22.27
C ARG A 19 12.20 4.13 22.72
N PRO A 20 12.04 3.87 24.03
CA PRO A 20 11.07 2.90 24.53
C PRO A 20 9.62 3.29 24.17
N GLN A 21 8.88 2.34 23.58
CA GLN A 21 7.47 2.50 23.25
C GLN A 21 6.61 2.37 24.52
N VAL A 22 6.01 3.46 24.98
CA VAL A 22 4.92 3.42 25.96
C VAL A 22 3.61 3.27 25.20
N VAL A 23 3.05 2.05 25.20
CA VAL A 23 1.77 1.75 24.56
C VAL A 23 0.62 2.12 25.51
N THR A 24 0.01 3.28 25.32
CA THR A 24 -1.29 3.62 25.90
C THR A 24 -2.40 3.45 24.86
N ARG A 25 -3.32 2.51 25.12
CA ARG A 25 -4.50 2.28 24.27
C ARG A 25 -5.55 3.35 24.58
N HIS A 26 -5.80 4.27 23.65
CA HIS A 26 -6.99 5.12 23.67
C HIS A 26 -7.84 4.92 22.41
N ALA A 27 -9.16 4.88 22.60
CA ALA A 27 -10.15 4.65 21.58
C ALA A 27 -10.20 5.83 20.59
N ALA A 28 -9.91 5.58 19.31
CA ALA A 28 -10.07 6.56 18.25
C ALA A 28 -11.57 6.78 17.94
N SER A 29 -12.06 7.94 18.36
CA SER A 29 -13.31 8.58 17.92
C SER A 29 -13.04 9.34 16.62
N ARG A 30 -13.83 9.12 15.56
CA ARG A 30 -13.83 10.01 14.39
C ARG A 30 -15.01 10.97 14.49
N VAL A 31 -14.65 12.25 14.48
CA VAL A 31 -15.51 13.40 14.22
C VAL A 31 -15.93 13.36 12.75
N SER A 32 -17.23 13.57 12.50
CA SER A 32 -17.82 13.72 11.16
C SER A 32 -17.26 14.95 10.44
N ALA A 33 -17.62 15.17 9.17
CA ALA A 33 -17.27 16.34 8.36
C ALA A 33 -17.95 17.65 8.86
N GLY A 34 -17.87 17.93 10.16
CA GLY A 34 -18.03 19.25 10.75
C GLY A 34 -16.68 19.97 10.78
N ALA A 35 -16.68 21.25 11.18
CA ALA A 35 -15.47 22.04 11.35
C ALA A 35 -14.40 21.22 12.11
N ALA A 36 -13.19 21.12 11.53
CA ALA A 36 -12.09 20.45 12.20
C ALA A 36 -11.93 21.06 13.61
N PRO A 37 -11.71 20.24 14.66
CA PRO A 37 -11.50 20.78 16.00
C PRO A 37 -10.46 21.90 15.96
N ALA A 38 -10.65 22.97 16.74
CA ALA A 38 -9.77 24.15 16.72
C ALA A 38 -8.27 23.78 16.83
N PHE A 39 -7.97 22.74 17.60
CA PHE A 39 -6.63 22.18 17.75
C PHE A 39 -6.04 21.60 16.44
N THR A 40 -6.83 20.87 15.65
CA THR A 40 -6.40 20.34 14.34
C THR A 40 -6.05 21.49 13.39
N ARG A 41 -6.88 22.54 13.39
CA ARG A 41 -6.67 23.73 12.57
C ARG A 41 -5.37 24.44 12.95
N GLN A 42 -5.10 24.61 14.24
CA GLN A 42 -3.87 25.22 14.74
C GLN A 42 -2.61 24.46 14.26
N ILE A 43 -2.63 23.13 14.28
CA ILE A 43 -1.49 22.33 13.81
C ILE A 43 -1.30 22.46 12.30
N ALA A 44 -2.40 22.46 11.52
CA ALA A 44 -2.32 22.69 10.09
C ALA A 44 -1.74 24.07 9.76
N GLU A 45 -2.18 25.13 10.46
CA GLU A 45 -1.65 26.49 10.31
C GLU A 45 -0.16 26.59 10.67
N GLN A 46 0.28 25.89 11.74
CA GLN A 46 1.70 25.79 12.10
C GLN A 46 2.53 25.13 11.00
N LEU A 47 2.07 24.01 10.45
CA LEU A 47 2.78 23.31 9.38
C LEU A 47 2.82 24.12 8.08
N VAL A 48 1.77 24.90 7.77
CA VAL A 48 1.78 25.83 6.64
C VAL A 48 2.79 26.94 6.86
N ALA A 49 2.85 27.53 8.07
CA ALA A 49 3.83 28.55 8.40
C ALA A 49 5.27 28.01 8.29
N GLU A 50 5.53 26.79 8.78
CA GLU A 50 6.82 26.12 8.63
C GLU A 50 7.19 25.89 7.16
N ALA A 51 6.25 25.38 6.36
CA ALA A 51 6.45 25.17 4.93
C ALA A 51 6.82 26.49 4.20
N LEU A 52 6.15 27.59 4.53
CA LEU A 52 6.45 28.92 3.97
C LEU A 52 7.84 29.41 4.39
N GLN A 53 8.22 29.23 5.67
CA GLN A 53 9.54 29.62 6.17
C GLN A 53 10.68 28.85 5.48
N HIS A 54 10.44 27.60 5.10
CA HIS A 54 11.43 26.77 4.39
C HIS A 54 11.42 26.93 2.87
N GLY A 55 10.87 28.04 2.36
CA GLY A 55 10.95 28.39 0.95
C GLY A 55 10.07 27.48 0.07
N LEU A 56 8.83 27.24 0.52
CA LEU A 56 7.78 26.55 -0.23
C LEU A 56 7.90 26.84 -1.73
N SER A 57 8.48 25.87 -2.46
CA SER A 57 8.66 25.95 -3.91
C SER A 57 7.33 25.58 -4.56
N ALA A 58 6.40 26.53 -4.50
CA ALA A 58 5.06 26.34 -5.03
C ALA A 58 5.11 26.47 -6.56
N GLY A 59 5.39 25.38 -7.25
CA GLY A 59 5.38 25.33 -8.72
C GLY A 59 4.03 25.64 -9.36
N ARG A 60 2.93 25.68 -8.57
CA ARG A 60 1.56 25.92 -9.04
C ARG A 60 0.81 26.83 -8.07
N GLN A 61 1.14 28.11 -8.08
CA GLN A 61 0.35 29.13 -7.36
C GLN A 61 -0.75 29.67 -8.27
N LYS A 62 -2.01 29.59 -7.85
CA LYS A 62 -3.06 30.39 -8.48
C LYS A 62 -2.98 31.80 -7.90
N ILE A 63 -2.56 32.76 -8.71
CA ILE A 63 -2.47 34.17 -8.34
C ILE A 63 -3.72 34.88 -8.86
N GLU A 64 -4.56 35.35 -7.95
CA GLU A 64 -5.68 36.22 -8.24
C GLU A 64 -5.25 37.66 -8.02
N HIS A 65 -5.53 38.53 -8.99
CA HIS A 65 -5.17 39.94 -8.95
C HIS A 65 -6.42 40.80 -8.86
N GLU A 66 -6.50 41.63 -7.83
CA GLU A 66 -7.54 42.64 -7.64
C GLU A 66 -6.88 44.02 -7.71
N SER A 67 -7.25 44.84 -8.68
CA SER A 67 -6.75 46.23 -8.74
C SER A 67 -7.35 47.03 -7.59
N LEU A 68 -6.51 47.73 -6.84
CA LEU A 68 -6.93 48.70 -5.84
C LEU A 68 -6.85 50.12 -6.42
N GLY A 69 -7.65 51.05 -5.91
CA GLY A 69 -7.60 52.45 -6.34
C GLY A 69 -6.23 53.06 -6.05
N GLY A 70 -5.61 53.66 -7.07
CA GLY A 70 -4.27 54.28 -6.97
C GLY A 70 -4.30 55.69 -6.37
N GLY A 71 -3.26 56.03 -5.61
CA GLY A 71 -2.95 57.41 -5.21
C GLY A 71 -1.89 58.05 -6.11
N ASN A 72 -1.62 59.34 -5.96
CA ASN A 72 -0.77 60.18 -6.84
C ASN A 72 0.69 59.71 -7.07
N THR A 73 1.16 58.66 -6.42
CA THR A 73 2.57 58.23 -6.41
C THR A 73 2.82 56.80 -6.90
N ALA A 74 1.77 55.98 -7.05
CA ALA A 74 1.90 54.59 -7.50
C ALA A 74 1.04 54.36 -8.74
N ASP A 75 1.69 53.98 -9.85
CA ASP A 75 1.02 53.74 -11.13
C ASP A 75 0.04 52.56 -11.06
N HIS A 76 0.34 51.55 -10.23
CA HIS A 76 -0.52 50.40 -9.99
C HIS A 76 -0.46 49.97 -8.53
N VAL A 77 -1.62 49.87 -7.90
CA VAL A 77 -1.79 49.24 -6.59
C VAL A 77 -2.75 48.07 -6.80
N GLY A 78 -2.36 46.89 -6.35
CA GLY A 78 -3.17 45.69 -6.48
C GLY A 78 -3.03 44.82 -5.24
N ARG A 79 -4.12 44.13 -4.90
CA ARG A 79 -4.10 43.01 -3.96
C ARG A 79 -3.85 41.74 -4.76
N LEU A 80 -2.80 41.02 -4.38
CA LEU A 80 -2.50 39.69 -4.89
C LEU A 80 -2.97 38.66 -3.86
N HIS A 81 -3.78 37.70 -4.29
CA HIS A 81 -4.14 36.54 -3.50
C HIS A 81 -3.53 35.29 -4.14
N THR A 82 -2.76 34.52 -3.36
CA THR A 82 -2.19 33.25 -3.81
C THR A 82 -2.82 32.11 -3.01
N SER A 83 -3.26 31.06 -3.70
CA SER A 83 -3.77 29.85 -3.06
C SER A 83 -2.95 28.63 -3.52
N LEU A 84 -2.55 27.81 -2.54
CA LEU A 84 -1.91 26.52 -2.77
C LEU A 84 -2.63 25.43 -1.96
N PRO A 85 -3.20 24.41 -2.61
CA PRO A 85 -3.86 23.32 -1.90
C PRO A 85 -2.83 22.33 -1.34
N PHE A 86 -3.15 21.77 -0.18
CA PHE A 86 -2.34 20.75 0.48
C PHE A 86 -3.20 19.58 0.94
N ALA A 87 -2.62 18.40 0.98
CA ALA A 87 -3.16 17.29 1.77
C ALA A 87 -2.54 17.34 3.16
N PHE A 88 -3.39 17.28 4.19
CA PHE A 88 -2.99 17.27 5.59
C PHE A 88 -3.41 15.93 6.22
N LYS A 89 -2.45 15.21 6.81
CA LYS A 89 -2.73 14.01 7.62
C LYS A 89 -2.35 14.27 9.07
N MET A 90 -3.15 13.74 10.00
CA MET A 90 -2.88 13.80 11.44
C MET A 90 -3.34 12.51 12.14
N ASP A 91 -2.52 12.02 13.06
CA ASP A 91 -2.83 10.91 13.95
C ASP A 91 -2.35 11.24 15.36
N ALA A 92 -3.25 11.14 16.34
CA ALA A 92 -2.95 11.49 17.72
C ALA A 92 -1.98 10.52 18.40
N ASN A 93 -1.91 9.27 17.93
CA ASN A 93 -1.31 8.17 18.68
C ASN A 93 -0.22 7.43 17.90
N SER A 94 -0.23 7.49 16.57
CA SER A 94 0.66 6.69 15.74
C SER A 94 1.84 7.49 15.19
N ARG A 95 3.05 7.21 15.73
CA ARG A 95 4.31 7.73 15.19
C ARG A 95 4.54 7.36 13.73
N LYS A 96 3.96 6.23 13.28
CA LYS A 96 4.07 5.73 11.90
C LYS A 96 3.68 6.78 10.87
N LEU A 97 2.78 7.71 11.20
CA LEU A 97 2.39 8.79 10.30
C LEU A 97 3.53 9.77 10.00
N ALA A 98 4.35 10.10 11.00
CA ALA A 98 5.53 10.94 10.79
C ALA A 98 6.64 10.17 10.06
N GLU A 99 6.81 8.87 10.36
CA GLU A 99 7.79 7.99 9.69
C GLU A 99 7.45 7.79 8.21
N GLU A 100 6.17 7.67 7.86
CA GLU A 100 5.67 7.70 6.48
C GLU A 100 6.15 8.96 5.75
N ALA A 101 5.89 10.14 6.33
CA ALA A 101 6.26 11.42 5.74
C ALA A 101 7.78 11.58 5.54
N LEU A 102 8.57 11.12 6.51
CA LEU A 102 10.03 11.13 6.43
C LEU A 102 10.53 10.15 5.36
N THR A 103 9.90 8.99 5.22
CA THR A 103 10.21 8.01 4.15
C THR A 103 9.98 8.62 2.77
N ILE A 104 8.82 9.26 2.56
CA ILE A 104 8.51 9.97 1.31
C ILE A 104 9.57 11.04 1.00
N ARG A 105 9.96 11.86 2.00
CA ARG A 105 11.02 12.88 1.82
C ARG A 105 12.36 12.27 1.46
N ALA A 106 12.73 11.18 2.13
CA ALA A 106 14.00 10.51 1.91
C ALA A 106 14.09 9.98 0.47
N ILE A 107 13.05 9.29 0.00
CA ILE A 107 13.01 8.72 -1.35
C ILE A 107 13.02 9.82 -2.41
N LYS A 108 12.14 10.83 -2.29
CA LYS A 108 12.03 11.93 -3.27
C LYS A 108 13.35 12.70 -3.42
N ASN A 109 14.06 12.92 -2.32
CA ASN A 109 15.31 13.70 -2.32
C ASN A 109 16.57 12.86 -2.59
N ASN A 110 16.46 11.53 -2.69
CA ASN A 110 17.60 10.66 -2.91
C ASN A 110 18.10 10.75 -4.37
N LYS A 111 19.11 11.58 -4.63
CA LYS A 111 19.69 11.83 -5.96
C LYS A 111 20.29 10.59 -6.65
N LEU A 112 20.42 9.46 -5.96
CA LEU A 112 20.86 8.20 -6.56
C LEU A 112 19.72 7.45 -7.26
N LEU A 113 18.47 7.83 -6.98
CA LEU A 113 17.29 7.23 -7.62
C LEU A 113 16.94 7.98 -8.92
N PRO A 114 16.43 7.28 -9.95
CA PRO A 114 15.99 7.88 -11.20
C PRO A 114 14.88 8.91 -10.98
N ASP A 115 14.91 9.96 -11.79
CA ASP A 115 13.89 11.03 -11.77
C ASP A 115 12.48 10.48 -11.89
N LEU A 116 12.27 9.50 -12.79
CA LEU A 116 11.00 8.82 -12.96
C LEU A 116 10.42 8.28 -11.65
N PHE A 117 11.26 7.66 -10.82
CA PHE A 117 10.85 7.11 -9.53
C PHE A 117 10.68 8.23 -8.50
N ARG A 118 11.65 9.15 -8.36
CA ARG A 118 11.60 10.25 -7.38
C ARG A 118 10.41 11.17 -7.58
N ASP A 119 10.08 11.47 -8.83
CA ASP A 119 8.98 12.36 -9.19
C ASP A 119 7.62 11.71 -8.93
N ALA A 120 7.55 10.38 -8.84
CA ALA A 120 6.33 9.69 -8.46
C ALA A 120 5.98 9.86 -6.97
N TRP A 121 6.90 10.32 -6.12
CA TRP A 121 6.62 10.56 -4.71
C TRP A 121 6.12 11.99 -4.46
N PRO A 122 5.07 12.21 -3.63
CA PRO A 122 4.56 13.53 -3.33
C PRO A 122 5.62 14.38 -2.62
N THR A 123 5.58 15.68 -2.85
CA THR A 123 6.36 16.61 -2.02
C THR A 123 5.76 16.67 -0.61
N VAL A 124 6.58 16.44 0.42
CA VAL A 124 6.20 16.68 1.82
C VAL A 124 6.82 18.01 2.24
N PHE A 125 5.97 18.96 2.63
CA PHE A 125 6.37 20.34 2.88
C PHE A 125 6.77 20.59 4.34
N ALA A 126 6.10 19.94 5.28
CA ALA A 126 6.37 20.07 6.73
C ALA A 126 5.94 18.80 7.46
N VAL A 127 6.65 18.45 8.53
CA VAL A 127 6.40 17.22 9.32
C VAL A 127 6.50 17.54 10.80
N ARG A 128 5.45 17.19 11.55
CA ARG A 128 5.44 17.19 13.01
C ARG A 128 5.75 15.78 13.52
N THR A 129 6.90 15.64 14.18
CA THR A 129 7.42 14.35 14.70
C THR A 129 7.02 14.07 16.16
N GLU A 130 6.18 14.91 16.76
CA GLU A 130 5.66 14.77 18.13
C GLU A 130 4.14 14.69 18.13
N ALA A 131 3.56 13.95 19.08
CA ALA A 131 2.11 13.78 19.17
C ALA A 131 1.36 15.15 19.33
N PRO A 132 0.20 15.33 18.68
CA PRO A 132 -0.32 14.47 17.61
C PRO A 132 0.58 14.58 16.37
N TYR A 133 0.95 13.43 15.79
CA TYR A 133 1.79 13.37 14.62
C TYR A 133 1.03 13.91 13.42
N ALA A 134 1.68 14.70 12.57
CA ALA A 134 1.04 15.30 11.41
C ALA A 134 2.04 15.65 10.33
N TYR A 135 1.59 15.78 9.10
CA TYR A 135 2.41 16.34 8.03
C TYR A 135 1.55 16.97 6.93
N LEU A 136 2.19 17.85 6.17
CA LEU A 136 1.63 18.54 5.02
C LEU A 136 2.29 18.02 3.74
N MET A 137 1.50 17.62 2.75
CA MET A 137 2.03 17.12 1.47
C MET A 137 1.27 17.67 0.26
N GLU A 138 1.83 17.42 -0.91
CA GLU A 138 1.26 17.72 -2.22
C GLU A 138 -0.17 17.17 -2.34
N TYR A 139 -1.07 18.03 -2.81
CA TYR A 139 -2.45 17.67 -3.11
C TYR A 139 -2.59 17.32 -4.59
N PHE A 140 -3.38 16.29 -4.89
CA PHE A 140 -3.63 15.81 -6.25
C PHE A 140 -5.09 16.08 -6.66
N PRO A 141 -5.39 17.27 -7.22
CA PRO A 141 -6.75 17.70 -7.54
C PRO A 141 -7.39 16.90 -8.69
N LYS A 142 -8.66 16.50 -8.51
CA LYS A 142 -9.42 15.71 -9.50
C LYS A 142 -9.71 16.47 -10.79
N ASP A 143 -9.93 17.77 -10.71
CA ASP A 143 -10.14 18.69 -11.83
C ASP A 143 -8.89 18.87 -12.70
N GLU A 144 -7.70 18.56 -12.18
CA GLU A 144 -6.46 18.43 -12.99
C GLU A 144 -6.26 17.02 -13.58
N GLY A 145 -7.24 16.13 -13.41
CA GLY A 145 -7.21 14.77 -13.97
C GLY A 145 -6.61 13.71 -13.05
N TRP A 146 -6.27 14.04 -11.80
CA TRP A 146 -5.78 13.06 -10.82
C TRP A 146 -6.89 12.16 -10.29
N VAL A 147 -6.63 10.86 -10.27
CA VAL A 147 -7.60 9.83 -9.85
C VAL A 147 -6.85 8.58 -9.42
N SER A 148 -7.33 7.85 -8.42
CA SER A 148 -6.68 6.59 -8.04
C SER A 148 -6.86 5.53 -9.13
N LEU A 149 -5.88 4.62 -9.26
CA LEU A 149 -6.00 3.46 -10.13
C LEU A 149 -7.23 2.64 -9.74
N GLU A 150 -7.51 2.51 -8.44
CA GLU A 150 -8.69 1.82 -7.94
C GLU A 150 -10.00 2.40 -8.47
N ASP A 151 -10.19 3.72 -8.41
CA ASP A 151 -11.39 4.40 -8.92
C ASP A 151 -11.52 4.24 -10.44
N ARG A 152 -10.41 4.02 -11.15
CA ARG A 152 -10.40 3.76 -12.58
C ARG A 152 -10.72 2.31 -12.93
N LEU A 153 -10.14 1.35 -12.21
CA LEU A 153 -10.39 -0.07 -12.41
C LEU A 153 -11.81 -0.47 -12.00
N TYR A 154 -12.36 0.21 -10.99
CA TYR A 154 -13.66 -0.09 -10.39
C TYR A 154 -14.48 1.20 -10.22
N PRO A 155 -14.93 1.81 -11.33
CA PRO A 155 -15.68 3.07 -11.29
C PRO A 155 -16.99 2.90 -10.51
N LYS A 156 -17.40 3.95 -9.81
CA LYS A 156 -18.74 4.02 -9.20
C LYS A 156 -19.79 4.02 -10.32
N SER A 157 -20.96 3.45 -10.03
CA SER A 157 -22.11 3.23 -10.94
C SER A 157 -22.26 4.29 -12.06
N ASP A 158 -22.50 3.80 -13.28
CA ASP A 158 -22.72 4.54 -14.55
C ASP A 158 -21.47 4.81 -15.41
N GLY A 159 -20.31 4.28 -15.00
CA GLY A 159 -19.10 4.28 -15.82
C GLY A 159 -19.17 3.25 -16.95
N ALA A 160 -18.70 3.63 -18.15
CA ALA A 160 -18.47 2.66 -19.22
C ALA A 160 -17.51 1.55 -18.75
N PRO A 161 -17.68 0.29 -19.21
CA PRO A 161 -16.72 -0.77 -18.93
C PRO A 161 -15.32 -0.31 -19.30
N ILE A 162 -14.37 -0.50 -18.39
CA ILE A 162 -12.99 -0.13 -18.62
C ILE A 162 -12.40 -0.95 -19.77
N SER A 163 -11.74 -0.28 -20.71
CA SER A 163 -11.07 -0.97 -21.80
C SER A 163 -9.85 -1.75 -21.26
N GLN A 164 -9.66 -2.97 -21.75
CA GLN A 164 -8.46 -3.74 -21.41
C GLN A 164 -7.19 -2.98 -21.79
N ALA A 165 -7.19 -2.26 -22.92
CA ALA A 165 -6.04 -1.49 -23.38
C ALA A 165 -5.62 -0.41 -22.36
N ASP A 166 -6.58 0.28 -21.74
CA ASP A 166 -6.30 1.28 -20.71
C ASP A 166 -5.71 0.67 -19.45
N VAL A 167 -6.28 -0.45 -18.98
CA VAL A 167 -5.75 -1.18 -17.82
C VAL A 167 -4.29 -1.57 -18.05
N LEU A 168 -3.98 -2.16 -19.20
CA LEU A 168 -2.61 -2.59 -19.51
C LEU A 168 -1.68 -1.37 -19.63
N ARG A 169 -2.13 -0.28 -20.27
CA ARG A 169 -1.35 0.97 -20.36
C ARG A 169 -0.99 1.53 -18.98
N TRP A 170 -1.96 1.63 -18.07
CA TRP A 170 -1.70 2.16 -16.73
C TRP A 170 -0.85 1.20 -15.89
N THR A 171 -1.10 -0.10 -15.99
CA THR A 171 -0.31 -1.12 -15.32
C THR A 171 1.15 -1.06 -15.77
N THR A 172 1.42 -0.99 -17.08
CA THR A 172 2.78 -0.78 -17.61
C THR A 172 3.42 0.44 -16.98
N ARG A 173 2.72 1.58 -16.95
CA ARG A 173 3.28 2.82 -16.44
C ARG A 173 3.62 2.76 -14.94
N ILE A 174 2.79 2.09 -14.15
CA ILE A 174 3.06 1.84 -12.73
C ILE A 174 4.28 0.93 -12.57
N LEU A 175 4.36 -0.15 -13.35
CA LEU A 175 5.49 -1.07 -13.32
C LEU A 175 6.79 -0.37 -13.75
N ASP A 176 6.75 0.53 -14.74
CA ASP A 176 7.91 1.32 -15.15
C ASP A 176 8.44 2.18 -13.99
N VAL A 177 7.54 2.87 -13.28
CA VAL A 177 7.91 3.67 -12.09
C VAL A 177 8.47 2.77 -10.99
N LEU A 178 7.75 1.72 -10.59
CA LEU A 178 8.16 0.84 -9.50
C LEU A 178 9.50 0.19 -9.82
N PHE A 179 9.64 -0.48 -10.98
CA PHE A 179 10.88 -1.18 -11.32
C PHE A 179 12.05 -0.24 -11.61
N SER A 180 11.82 0.99 -12.07
CA SER A 180 12.90 2.00 -12.12
C SER A 180 13.48 2.29 -10.73
N GLY A 181 12.62 2.35 -9.70
CA GLY A 181 13.04 2.47 -8.31
C GLY A 181 13.71 1.19 -7.77
N LEU A 182 13.13 0.02 -8.02
CA LEU A 182 13.66 -1.26 -7.55
C LEU A 182 15.05 -1.55 -8.13
N GLU A 183 15.24 -1.38 -9.43
CA GLU A 183 16.52 -1.62 -10.14
C GLU A 183 17.64 -0.70 -9.64
N SER A 184 17.32 0.57 -9.40
CA SER A 184 18.30 1.56 -8.93
C SER A 184 18.61 1.49 -7.43
N SER A 185 17.74 0.86 -6.66
CA SER A 185 17.86 0.80 -5.20
C SER A 185 18.38 -0.55 -4.70
N VAL A 186 18.83 -1.47 -5.55
CA VAL A 186 19.38 -2.76 -5.11
C VAL A 186 20.54 -2.57 -4.14
N ASP A 187 20.37 -3.00 -2.89
CA ASP A 187 21.40 -3.01 -1.86
C ASP A 187 21.67 -4.44 -1.37
N ARG A 188 22.91 -4.92 -1.59
CA ARG A 188 23.36 -6.27 -1.21
C ARG A 188 23.87 -6.36 0.24
N ARG A 189 23.94 -5.24 0.95
CA ARG A 189 24.30 -5.18 2.38
C ARG A 189 23.09 -5.36 3.28
N LEU A 190 21.90 -5.08 2.76
CA LEU A 190 20.63 -5.27 3.43
C LEU A 190 19.95 -6.53 2.89
N LEU A 191 19.24 -7.23 3.78
CA LEU A 191 18.43 -8.39 3.46
C LEU A 191 17.01 -8.16 3.98
N PRO A 192 15.97 -8.53 3.23
CA PRO A 192 14.60 -8.35 3.69
C PRO A 192 14.25 -9.34 4.80
N ASN A 193 13.32 -8.96 5.68
CA ASN A 193 12.94 -9.76 6.82
C ASN A 193 11.69 -10.59 6.52
N LEU A 194 11.85 -11.67 5.74
CA LEU A 194 10.71 -12.50 5.32
C LEU A 194 9.86 -13.04 6.48
N GLU A 195 10.48 -13.28 7.64
CA GLU A 195 9.78 -13.74 8.84
C GLU A 195 8.82 -12.67 9.37
N GLU A 196 9.23 -11.41 9.40
CA GLU A 196 8.38 -10.30 9.84
C GLU A 196 7.37 -9.91 8.76
N ASP A 197 7.84 -9.78 7.52
CA ASP A 197 7.09 -9.23 6.39
C ASP A 197 5.99 -10.17 5.90
N TYR A 198 6.15 -11.47 6.12
CA TYR A 198 5.20 -12.46 5.65
C TYR A 198 4.74 -13.43 6.73
N VAL A 199 5.67 -14.15 7.36
CA VAL A 199 5.32 -15.31 8.22
C VAL A 199 4.57 -14.86 9.47
N SER A 200 5.12 -13.88 10.19
CA SER A 200 4.52 -13.33 11.41
C SER A 200 3.15 -12.72 11.12
N ARG A 201 3.02 -12.02 9.99
CA ARG A 201 1.74 -11.49 9.54
C ARG A 201 0.72 -12.59 9.28
N ILE A 202 1.08 -13.69 8.64
CA ILE A 202 0.17 -14.83 8.44
C ILE A 202 -0.29 -15.37 9.80
N LYS A 203 0.65 -15.68 10.70
CA LYS A 203 0.37 -16.23 12.04
C LYS A 203 -0.57 -15.33 12.84
N ASP A 204 -0.18 -14.07 13.01
CA ASP A 204 -0.92 -13.09 13.81
C ASP A 204 -2.34 -12.87 13.27
N ARG A 205 -2.50 -12.86 11.94
CA ARG A 205 -3.78 -12.56 11.29
C ARG A 205 -4.73 -13.76 11.33
N LEU A 206 -4.22 -14.97 11.14
CA LEU A 206 -5.00 -16.20 11.31
C LEU A 206 -5.49 -16.33 12.76
N GLU A 207 -4.61 -16.14 13.74
CA GLU A 207 -4.99 -16.18 15.15
C GLU A 207 -6.01 -15.10 15.51
N SER A 208 -5.78 -13.87 15.04
CA SER A 208 -6.71 -12.78 15.29
C SER A 208 -8.08 -13.07 14.69
N ALA A 209 -8.13 -13.57 13.44
CA ALA A 209 -9.36 -13.93 12.75
C ALA A 209 -10.12 -15.03 13.50
N ALA A 210 -9.42 -16.10 13.90
CA ALA A 210 -9.99 -17.20 14.68
C ALA A 210 -10.55 -16.73 16.03
N LYS A 211 -9.85 -15.83 16.74
CA LYS A 211 -10.33 -15.24 18.00
C LYS A 211 -11.58 -14.38 17.80
N ARG A 212 -11.79 -13.84 16.60
CA ARG A 212 -12.88 -12.91 16.29
C ARG A 212 -14.13 -13.61 15.75
N ASP A 213 -13.96 -14.69 15.00
CA ASP A 213 -15.04 -15.38 14.30
C ASP A 213 -14.73 -16.88 14.19
N ASP A 214 -15.64 -17.70 14.72
CA ASP A 214 -15.46 -19.15 14.81
C ASP A 214 -15.30 -19.85 13.46
N ARG A 215 -15.75 -19.21 12.37
CA ARG A 215 -15.56 -19.72 11.01
C ARG A 215 -14.08 -19.80 10.60
N PHE A 216 -13.21 -19.03 11.25
CA PHE A 216 -11.76 -19.00 10.99
C PHE A 216 -10.94 -19.85 11.96
N GLN A 217 -11.59 -20.66 12.80
CA GLN A 217 -10.88 -21.60 13.67
C GLN A 217 -10.05 -22.60 12.87
N SER A 218 -8.96 -23.08 13.47
CA SER A 218 -8.08 -24.06 12.82
C SER A 218 -8.75 -25.43 12.81
N GLN A 219 -9.31 -25.81 11.68
CA GLN A 219 -9.99 -27.09 11.43
C GLN A 219 -9.78 -27.51 9.97
N HIS A 220 -10.10 -28.76 9.61
CA HIS A 220 -10.11 -29.16 8.20
C HIS A 220 -11.13 -28.33 7.42
N LEU A 221 -10.74 -27.90 6.23
CA LEU A 221 -11.61 -27.12 5.35
C LEU A 221 -11.77 -27.81 4.00
N GLU A 222 -12.97 -27.80 3.47
CA GLU A 222 -13.23 -28.02 2.04
C GLU A 222 -13.58 -26.67 1.42
N ILE A 223 -12.75 -26.17 0.51
CA ILE A 223 -12.93 -24.87 -0.15
C ILE A 223 -13.12 -25.12 -1.65
N ASN A 224 -14.31 -24.86 -2.19
CA ASN A 224 -14.65 -25.13 -3.60
C ASN A 224 -14.27 -26.57 -4.04
N GLY A 225 -14.48 -27.55 -3.17
CA GLY A 225 -14.11 -28.96 -3.39
C GLY A 225 -12.64 -29.32 -3.11
N GLN A 226 -11.77 -28.35 -2.83
CA GLN A 226 -10.38 -28.60 -2.43
C GLN A 226 -10.30 -28.81 -0.92
N ARG A 227 -9.80 -29.99 -0.50
CA ARG A 227 -9.54 -30.27 0.92
C ARG A 227 -8.23 -29.64 1.37
N LEU A 228 -8.29 -28.82 2.42
CA LEU A 228 -7.17 -28.15 3.07
C LEU A 228 -6.98 -28.66 4.50
N LYS A 229 -5.73 -28.63 4.95
CA LYS A 229 -5.34 -28.93 6.33
C LYS A 229 -5.75 -27.78 7.27
N PRO A 230 -5.91 -28.04 8.58
CA PRO A 230 -6.03 -26.99 9.58
C PRO A 230 -4.89 -25.98 9.46
N TRP A 231 -5.18 -24.68 9.51
CA TRP A 231 -4.16 -23.68 9.25
C TRP A 231 -3.01 -23.68 10.28
N ARG A 232 -3.21 -24.21 11.49
CA ARG A 232 -2.13 -24.44 12.46
C ARG A 232 -1.09 -25.42 11.95
N GLU A 233 -1.45 -26.38 11.10
CA GLU A 233 -0.49 -27.28 10.47
C GLU A 233 0.39 -26.53 9.47
N TYR A 234 -0.18 -25.61 8.67
CA TYR A 234 0.62 -24.74 7.80
C TYR A 234 1.58 -23.86 8.60
N VAL A 235 1.10 -23.26 9.71
CA VAL A 235 1.96 -22.49 10.62
C VAL A 235 3.10 -23.36 11.17
N ALA A 236 2.81 -24.60 11.59
CA ALA A 236 3.84 -25.53 12.05
C ALA A 236 4.84 -25.94 10.95
N ILE A 237 4.42 -25.97 9.68
CA ILE A 237 5.32 -26.15 8.54
C ILE A 237 6.24 -24.94 8.39
N LEU A 238 5.70 -23.71 8.43
CA LEU A 238 6.48 -22.47 8.38
C LEU A 238 7.53 -22.43 9.51
N ASP A 239 7.13 -22.79 10.73
CA ASP A 239 8.03 -22.84 11.89
C ASP A 239 9.15 -23.88 11.73
N ARG A 240 8.82 -25.10 11.30
CA ARG A 240 9.80 -26.17 11.08
C ARG A 240 10.73 -25.90 9.90
N ARG A 241 10.30 -25.11 8.92
CA ARG A 241 11.04 -24.77 7.71
C ARG A 241 11.64 -23.36 7.77
N ARG A 242 11.81 -22.78 8.97
CA ARG A 242 12.39 -21.44 9.16
C ARG A 242 13.72 -21.25 8.41
N ASP A 243 14.62 -22.24 8.48
CA ASP A 243 15.90 -22.17 7.78
C ASP A 243 15.73 -22.16 6.25
N SER A 244 14.73 -22.88 5.73
CA SER A 244 14.38 -22.85 4.31
C SER A 244 13.78 -21.50 3.89
N ILE A 245 13.02 -20.84 4.77
CA ILE A 245 12.53 -19.46 4.56
C ILE A 245 13.69 -18.49 4.51
N LEU A 246 14.64 -18.60 5.44
CA LEU A 246 15.85 -17.77 5.43
C LEU A 246 16.70 -18.02 4.19
N ALA A 247 16.76 -19.27 3.72
CA ALA A 247 17.50 -19.62 2.51
C ALA A 247 16.88 -19.08 1.20
N MET A 248 15.57 -18.79 1.18
CA MET A 248 14.93 -18.14 0.03
C MET A 248 15.01 -16.62 0.05
N THR A 249 15.49 -16.01 1.14
CA THR A 249 15.74 -14.57 1.22
C THR A 249 16.65 -14.12 0.08
N PRO A 250 16.25 -13.13 -0.74
CA PRO A 250 17.10 -12.64 -1.81
C PRO A 250 18.35 -12.01 -1.20
N ARG A 251 19.48 -12.10 -1.89
CA ARG A 251 20.77 -11.54 -1.42
C ARG A 251 20.86 -10.02 -1.58
N PHE A 252 19.72 -9.35 -1.55
CA PHE A 252 19.58 -7.91 -1.68
C PHE A 252 18.22 -7.47 -1.14
N SER A 253 18.12 -6.21 -0.77
CA SER A 253 16.87 -5.49 -0.57
C SER A 253 16.73 -4.35 -1.59
N THR A 254 15.52 -3.84 -1.73
CA THR A 254 15.20 -2.66 -2.53
C THR A 254 14.37 -1.68 -1.73
N ILE A 255 14.30 -0.43 -2.17
CA ILE A 255 13.30 0.52 -1.68
C ILE A 255 11.93 0.08 -2.17
N VAL A 256 11.03 -0.25 -1.25
CA VAL A 256 9.66 -0.70 -1.55
C VAL A 256 8.64 0.33 -1.07
N HIS A 257 7.48 0.35 -1.74
CA HIS A 257 6.34 1.13 -1.26
C HIS A 257 5.70 0.47 -0.04
N GLY A 258 5.65 -0.86 0.01
CA GLY A 258 5.11 -1.67 1.11
C GLY A 258 3.58 -1.68 1.20
N ASP A 259 2.88 -0.83 0.45
CA ASP A 259 1.42 -0.90 0.25
C ASP A 259 0.94 -0.37 -1.11
N PRO A 260 1.51 -0.78 -2.25
CA PRO A 260 1.13 -0.29 -3.58
C PRO A 260 -0.17 -0.95 -4.06
N ASN A 261 -1.23 -0.89 -3.24
CA ASN A 261 -2.56 -1.23 -3.70
C ASN A 261 -3.07 -0.14 -4.68
N PRO A 262 -4.01 -0.44 -5.58
CA PRO A 262 -4.54 0.53 -6.54
C PRO A 262 -5.10 1.83 -5.94
N GLY A 263 -5.53 1.84 -4.68
CA GLY A 263 -6.01 3.04 -4.01
C GLY A 263 -4.89 4.02 -3.67
N ASN A 264 -3.67 3.50 -3.54
CA ASN A 264 -2.45 4.24 -3.21
C ASN A 264 -1.63 4.64 -4.45
N MET A 265 -2.19 4.45 -5.64
CA MET A 265 -1.60 4.84 -6.93
C MET A 265 -2.48 5.88 -7.60
N MET A 266 -2.01 7.12 -7.67
CA MET A 266 -2.72 8.18 -8.38
C MET A 266 -2.22 8.24 -9.82
N LEU A 267 -3.16 8.39 -10.76
CA LEU A 267 -2.92 8.56 -12.18
C LEU A 267 -3.38 9.96 -12.59
N ASN A 268 -2.57 10.65 -13.38
CA ASN A 268 -3.03 11.79 -14.15
C ASN A 268 -3.33 11.34 -15.58
N VAL A 269 -4.61 11.11 -15.89
CA VAL A 269 -5.00 10.55 -17.19
C VAL A 269 -5.15 11.61 -18.30
N THR A 270 -5.06 12.89 -17.96
CA THR A 270 -5.12 14.00 -18.94
C THR A 270 -3.74 14.31 -19.52
N SER A 271 -2.67 13.87 -18.84
CA SER A 271 -1.30 13.93 -19.36
C SER A 271 -1.09 13.01 -20.58
N ALA A 272 -0.25 13.45 -21.53
CA ALA A 272 0.08 12.66 -22.72
C ALA A 272 0.73 11.31 -22.35
N GLU A 273 1.66 11.35 -21.41
CA GLU A 273 2.30 10.20 -20.79
C GLU A 273 1.80 10.06 -19.36
N VAL A 274 0.73 9.28 -19.16
CA VAL A 274 0.07 9.02 -17.86
C VAL A 274 1.05 9.19 -16.69
N ALA A 275 0.92 10.28 -15.94
CA ALA A 275 1.78 10.50 -14.78
C ALA A 275 1.26 9.69 -13.59
N VAL A 276 2.19 9.15 -12.80
CA VAL A 276 1.90 8.33 -11.62
C VAL A 276 2.38 9.06 -10.37
N ARG A 277 1.59 8.95 -9.28
CA ARG A 277 2.03 9.29 -7.93
C ARG A 277 1.76 8.13 -6.97
N LEU A 278 2.73 7.84 -6.12
CA LEU A 278 2.66 6.83 -5.08
C LEU A 278 2.42 7.51 -3.73
N ILE A 279 1.37 7.11 -3.02
CA ILE A 279 0.98 7.72 -1.75
C ILE A 279 0.76 6.66 -0.67
N ASP A 280 0.85 7.04 0.60
CA ASP A 280 0.57 6.14 1.73
C ASP A 280 1.49 4.89 1.76
N PRO A 281 2.83 5.06 1.64
CA PRO A 281 3.76 3.95 1.78
C PRO A 281 3.75 3.43 3.22
N LYS A 282 4.33 2.24 3.40
CA LYS A 282 4.69 1.77 4.74
C LYS A 282 6.04 2.37 5.19
N GLU A 283 6.24 2.41 6.50
CA GLU A 283 7.33 3.12 7.17
C GLU A 283 8.71 2.44 7.13
N TRP A 284 8.80 1.20 6.66
CA TRP A 284 10.00 0.35 6.79
C TRP A 284 11.01 0.51 5.64
N HIS A 285 10.64 1.25 4.58
CA HIS A 285 11.49 1.72 3.48
C HIS A 285 12.14 0.62 2.60
N TRP A 286 12.92 -0.28 3.20
CA TRP A 286 13.64 -1.36 2.54
C TRP A 286 12.93 -2.69 2.74
N GLY A 287 12.83 -3.49 1.68
CA GLY A 287 12.13 -4.78 1.76
C GLY A 287 12.35 -5.67 0.55
N ASP A 288 11.59 -6.77 0.52
CA ASP A 288 11.51 -7.69 -0.60
C ASP A 288 10.65 -7.05 -1.70
N TYR A 289 11.21 -6.87 -2.89
CA TYR A 289 10.51 -6.25 -4.02
C TYR A 289 9.20 -6.98 -4.40
N LEU A 290 9.11 -8.27 -4.10
CA LEU A 290 7.91 -9.06 -4.35
C LEU A 290 6.75 -8.69 -3.43
N PHE A 291 7.01 -7.99 -2.31
CA PHE A 291 5.96 -7.49 -1.44
C PHE A 291 5.04 -6.55 -2.23
N ASP A 292 5.63 -5.62 -2.99
CA ASP A 292 4.93 -4.64 -3.82
C ASP A 292 4.16 -5.31 -4.96
N VAL A 293 4.81 -6.27 -5.63
CA VAL A 293 4.19 -7.04 -6.72
C VAL A 293 2.98 -7.83 -6.20
N ALA A 294 3.15 -8.58 -5.10
CA ALA A 294 2.06 -9.33 -4.49
C ALA A 294 0.94 -8.41 -3.97
N LYS A 295 1.28 -7.21 -3.48
CA LYS A 295 0.30 -6.21 -3.05
C LYS A 295 -0.61 -5.76 -4.19
N LEU A 296 -0.02 -5.47 -5.33
CA LEU A 296 -0.77 -5.07 -6.51
C LEU A 296 -1.60 -6.26 -7.04
N THR A 297 -0.98 -7.42 -7.26
CA THR A 297 -1.66 -8.55 -7.92
C THR A 297 -2.76 -9.17 -7.05
N HIS A 298 -2.61 -9.27 -5.71
CA HIS A 298 -3.70 -9.76 -4.87
C HIS A 298 -4.93 -8.86 -4.97
N PHE A 299 -4.71 -7.56 -5.19
CA PHE A 299 -5.81 -6.63 -5.32
C PHE A 299 -6.50 -6.79 -6.67
N LEU A 300 -5.73 -6.81 -7.77
CA LEU A 300 -6.27 -6.99 -9.11
C LEU A 300 -7.02 -8.32 -9.24
N GLN A 301 -6.47 -9.39 -8.69
CA GLN A 301 -6.99 -10.76 -8.84
C GLN A 301 -8.14 -11.09 -7.88
N HIS A 302 -8.08 -10.62 -6.64
CA HIS A 302 -9.01 -11.04 -5.59
C HIS A 302 -9.71 -9.86 -4.91
N THR A 303 -8.96 -8.96 -4.25
CA THR A 303 -9.58 -7.94 -3.38
C THR A 303 -10.51 -7.01 -4.12
N GLY A 304 -10.09 -6.49 -5.28
CA GLY A 304 -10.91 -5.62 -6.12
C GLY A 304 -12.20 -6.33 -6.60
N PRO A 305 -12.11 -7.48 -7.30
CA PRO A 305 -13.28 -8.22 -7.76
C PRO A 305 -14.26 -8.63 -6.64
N ILE A 306 -13.75 -8.98 -5.45
CA ILE A 306 -14.56 -9.37 -4.29
C ILE A 306 -15.25 -8.17 -3.62
N GLU A 307 -14.58 -7.02 -3.55
CA GLU A 307 -15.10 -5.87 -2.81
C GLU A 307 -15.82 -4.84 -3.70
N LYS A 308 -15.55 -4.89 -5.00
CA LYS A 308 -16.00 -3.95 -6.02
C LYS A 308 -16.33 -4.71 -7.32
N PRO A 309 -17.35 -5.60 -7.31
CA PRO A 309 -17.70 -6.36 -8.50
C PRO A 309 -18.04 -5.42 -9.66
N ALA A 310 -17.65 -5.81 -10.87
CA ALA A 310 -17.94 -5.05 -12.08
C ALA A 310 -19.46 -4.91 -12.27
N GLN A 311 -19.90 -3.79 -12.87
CA GLN A 311 -21.32 -3.56 -13.12
C GLN A 311 -21.91 -4.68 -13.99
N GLY A 312 -23.03 -5.26 -13.55
CA GLY A 312 -23.70 -6.37 -14.23
C GLY A 312 -23.07 -7.75 -13.99
N ALA A 313 -21.92 -7.82 -13.30
CA ALA A 313 -21.37 -9.09 -12.87
C ALA A 313 -22.16 -9.66 -11.68
N PRO A 314 -22.23 -11.00 -11.54
CA PRO A 314 -22.79 -11.63 -10.35
C PRO A 314 -22.10 -11.11 -9.09
N ALA A 315 -22.90 -10.80 -8.07
CA ALA A 315 -22.37 -10.41 -6.77
C ALA A 315 -21.51 -11.57 -6.20
N PRO A 316 -20.38 -11.25 -5.54
CA PRO A 316 -19.61 -12.24 -4.80
C PRO A 316 -20.52 -12.98 -3.81
N SER A 317 -20.40 -14.30 -3.78
CA SER A 317 -21.20 -15.16 -2.92
C SER A 317 -20.30 -16.16 -2.20
N VAL A 318 -20.68 -16.51 -0.98
CA VAL A 318 -20.00 -17.53 -0.19
C VAL A 318 -21.03 -18.23 0.70
N THR A 319 -21.00 -19.56 0.68
CA THR A 319 -21.74 -20.40 1.61
C THR A 319 -20.76 -21.00 2.61
N TYR A 320 -21.24 -21.18 3.84
CA TYR A 320 -20.48 -21.83 4.90
C TYR A 320 -21.35 -22.90 5.54
N SER A 321 -20.80 -24.09 5.72
CA SER A 321 -21.45 -25.18 6.45
C SER A 321 -20.46 -25.92 7.33
N LYS A 322 -20.89 -26.37 8.51
CA LYS A 322 -20.10 -27.28 9.34
C LYS A 322 -20.24 -28.70 8.80
N THR A 323 -19.13 -29.42 8.71
CA THR A 323 -19.10 -30.85 8.38
C THR A 323 -18.70 -31.65 9.62
N GLY A 324 -18.89 -32.97 9.61
CA GLY A 324 -18.51 -33.81 10.76
C GLY A 324 -17.01 -33.76 11.09
N ASP A 325 -16.17 -33.50 10.10
CA ASP A 325 -14.71 -33.45 10.20
C ASP A 325 -14.11 -32.04 10.12
N GLY A 326 -14.92 -30.99 9.96
CA GLY A 326 -14.44 -29.63 9.78
C GLY A 326 -15.52 -28.65 9.30
N ALA A 327 -15.19 -27.87 8.26
CA ALA A 327 -16.15 -26.97 7.61
C ALA A 327 -15.95 -26.91 6.10
N ARG A 328 -17.00 -26.51 5.40
CA ARG A 328 -17.01 -26.32 3.95
C ARG A 328 -17.36 -24.88 3.60
N PHE A 329 -16.58 -24.33 2.68
CA PHE A 329 -16.81 -23.04 2.03
C PHE A 329 -16.98 -23.27 0.53
N ASP A 330 -18.08 -22.79 -0.04
CA ASP A 330 -18.20 -22.66 -1.49
C ASP A 330 -18.40 -21.20 -1.83
N HIS A 331 -17.54 -20.63 -2.66
CA HIS A 331 -17.60 -19.23 -3.03
C HIS A 331 -17.41 -19.00 -4.52
N SER A 332 -17.97 -17.91 -5.01
CA SER A 332 -17.80 -17.47 -6.39
C SER A 332 -17.81 -15.94 -6.47
N TYR A 333 -17.04 -15.41 -7.40
CA TYR A 333 -17.03 -13.99 -7.76
C TYR A 333 -16.54 -13.86 -9.20
N ALA A 334 -16.97 -12.80 -9.88
CA ALA A 334 -16.57 -12.56 -11.26
C ALA A 334 -15.22 -11.84 -11.31
N ILE A 335 -14.26 -12.44 -12.01
CA ILE A 335 -12.97 -11.84 -12.29
C ILE A 335 -13.08 -11.03 -13.60
N PRO A 336 -12.72 -9.73 -13.63
CA PRO A 336 -12.70 -8.95 -14.85
C PRO A 336 -11.78 -9.56 -15.92
N LEU A 337 -12.20 -9.53 -17.19
CA LEU A 337 -11.46 -10.16 -18.30
C LEU A 337 -10.02 -9.66 -18.49
N TRP A 338 -9.72 -8.44 -18.05
CA TRP A 338 -8.38 -7.85 -18.15
C TRP A 338 -7.40 -8.35 -17.06
N THR A 339 -7.92 -9.00 -16.01
CA THR A 339 -7.16 -9.32 -14.79
C THR A 339 -5.97 -10.22 -15.08
N ASP A 340 -6.18 -11.32 -15.79
CA ASP A 340 -5.12 -12.29 -16.06
C ASP A 340 -3.96 -11.68 -16.84
N ARG A 341 -4.27 -10.80 -17.81
CA ARG A 341 -3.24 -10.10 -18.59
C ARG A 341 -2.46 -9.11 -17.73
N ALA A 342 -3.14 -8.33 -16.90
CA ALA A 342 -2.49 -7.37 -16.01
C ALA A 342 -1.60 -8.07 -14.95
N VAL A 343 -2.09 -9.17 -14.35
CA VAL A 343 -1.33 -9.98 -13.41
C VAL A 343 -0.13 -10.64 -14.10
N THR A 344 -0.32 -11.21 -15.30
CA THR A 344 0.77 -11.80 -16.09
C THR A 344 1.87 -10.78 -16.35
N MET A 345 1.54 -9.55 -16.76
CA MET A 345 2.53 -8.49 -16.95
C MET A 345 3.32 -8.16 -15.68
N CYS A 346 2.66 -8.13 -14.51
CA CYS A 346 3.34 -7.92 -13.23
C CYS A 346 4.34 -9.04 -12.95
N LEU A 347 3.95 -10.30 -13.18
CA LEU A 347 4.78 -11.47 -12.95
C LEU A 347 5.92 -11.60 -13.97
N GLU A 348 5.70 -11.23 -15.23
CA GLU A 348 6.74 -11.17 -16.25
C GLU A 348 7.81 -10.14 -15.89
N ARG A 349 7.42 -8.93 -15.45
CA ARG A 349 8.36 -7.90 -15.01
C ARG A 349 9.13 -8.36 -13.75
N ALA A 350 8.45 -8.96 -12.79
CA ALA A 350 9.07 -9.53 -11.59
C ALA A 350 10.06 -10.65 -11.93
N GLY A 351 9.73 -11.53 -12.88
CA GLY A 351 10.59 -12.61 -13.34
C GLY A 351 11.81 -12.12 -14.12
N GLN A 352 11.66 -11.06 -14.93
CA GLN A 352 12.80 -10.41 -15.59
C GLN A 352 13.77 -9.82 -14.57
N PHE A 353 13.25 -9.10 -13.57
CA PHE A 353 14.05 -8.55 -12.48
C PHE A 353 14.73 -9.65 -11.66
N ALA A 354 13.99 -10.71 -11.30
CA ALA A 354 14.55 -11.86 -10.59
C ALA A 354 15.72 -12.49 -11.35
N LYS A 355 15.55 -12.69 -12.67
CA LYS A 355 16.59 -13.22 -13.56
C LYS A 355 17.82 -12.33 -13.62
N GLN A 356 17.65 -11.00 -13.65
CA GLN A 356 18.76 -10.05 -13.66
C GLN A 356 19.58 -10.06 -12.36
N HIS A 357 18.97 -10.52 -11.26
CA HIS A 357 19.58 -10.54 -9.93
C HIS A 357 19.82 -11.96 -9.38
N ASP A 358 19.81 -12.98 -10.25
CA ASP A 358 20.04 -14.38 -9.91
C ASP A 358 19.12 -14.92 -8.79
N ASP A 359 17.92 -14.38 -8.69
CA ASP A 359 16.94 -14.74 -7.68
C ASP A 359 16.04 -15.88 -8.16
N THR A 360 16.47 -17.10 -7.88
CA THR A 360 15.77 -18.33 -8.31
C THR A 360 14.53 -18.66 -7.46
N GLN A 361 14.37 -18.01 -6.30
CA GLN A 361 13.32 -18.34 -5.32
C GLN A 361 12.14 -17.36 -5.37
N TRP A 362 12.13 -16.44 -6.33
CA TRP A 362 11.14 -15.36 -6.40
C TRP A 362 9.69 -15.87 -6.46
N GLN A 363 9.42 -16.97 -7.17
CA GLN A 363 8.06 -17.51 -7.28
C GLN A 363 7.52 -18.02 -5.93
N MET A 364 8.40 -18.61 -5.12
CA MET A 364 8.03 -19.09 -3.79
C MET A 364 7.71 -17.91 -2.86
N ARG A 365 8.55 -16.87 -2.87
CA ARG A 365 8.28 -15.66 -2.10
C ARG A 365 7.03 -14.92 -2.57
N TYR A 366 6.76 -14.91 -3.88
CA TYR A 366 5.49 -14.37 -4.41
C TYR A 366 4.26 -15.09 -3.84
N ARG A 367 4.27 -16.44 -3.82
CA ARG A 367 3.16 -17.23 -3.23
C ARG A 367 2.97 -16.91 -1.75
N LEU A 368 4.06 -16.80 -0.99
CA LEU A 368 4.03 -16.41 0.42
C LEU A 368 3.49 -14.98 0.60
N GLY A 369 3.88 -14.06 -0.27
CA GLY A 369 3.37 -12.68 -0.31
C GLY A 369 1.88 -12.59 -0.62
N MET A 370 1.38 -13.40 -1.56
CA MET A 370 -0.06 -13.51 -1.85
C MET A 370 -0.84 -14.01 -0.63
N ALA A 371 -0.38 -15.09 0.01
CA ALA A 371 -0.98 -15.63 1.22
C ALA A 371 -1.00 -14.60 2.36
N SER A 372 0.14 -13.96 2.66
CA SER A 372 0.26 -12.93 3.70
C SER A 372 -0.69 -11.77 3.49
N ASN A 373 -0.78 -11.28 2.25
CA ASN A 373 -1.65 -10.15 1.94
C ASN A 373 -3.13 -10.51 2.05
N LEU A 374 -3.57 -11.65 1.50
CA LEU A 374 -4.97 -12.06 1.53
C LEU A 374 -5.43 -12.42 2.94
N LEU A 375 -4.64 -13.20 3.69
CA LEU A 375 -4.93 -13.57 5.08
C LEU A 375 -4.86 -12.38 6.04
N GLY A 376 -4.22 -11.28 5.63
CA GLY A 376 -4.17 -10.03 6.40
C GLY A 376 -5.46 -9.20 6.36
N LEU A 377 -6.38 -9.46 5.42
CA LEU A 377 -7.57 -8.64 5.19
C LEU A 377 -8.80 -8.98 6.05
N PRO A 378 -9.11 -10.25 6.39
CA PRO A 378 -10.36 -10.65 7.04
C PRO A 378 -10.71 -9.81 8.27
N ILE A 379 -9.76 -9.61 9.20
CA ILE A 379 -9.99 -8.83 10.42
C ILE A 379 -10.51 -7.43 10.12
N GLY A 380 -9.88 -6.71 9.20
CA GLY A 380 -10.30 -5.36 8.84
C GLY A 380 -11.73 -5.31 8.29
N ARG A 381 -12.19 -6.37 7.61
CA ARG A 381 -13.52 -6.46 7.02
C ARG A 381 -14.57 -6.86 8.05
N LEU A 382 -14.21 -7.69 9.04
CA LEU A 382 -15.07 -8.03 10.18
C LEU A 382 -15.26 -6.86 11.15
N THR A 383 -14.25 -6.02 11.32
CA THR A 383 -14.25 -4.93 12.31
C THR A 383 -14.52 -3.55 11.71
N HIS A 384 -14.79 -3.46 10.41
CA HIS A 384 -15.06 -2.18 9.75
C HIS A 384 -16.30 -1.52 10.36
N LYS A 385 -16.11 -0.44 11.13
CA LYS A 385 -17.14 0.13 12.02
C LYS A 385 -18.45 0.50 11.32
N THR A 386 -18.39 0.97 10.07
CA THR A 386 -19.55 1.52 9.36
C THR A 386 -20.13 0.58 8.32
N ASN A 387 -19.37 -0.43 7.89
CA ASN A 387 -19.82 -1.36 6.85
C ASN A 387 -18.99 -2.65 6.93
N PRO A 388 -19.28 -3.54 7.89
CA PRO A 388 -18.65 -4.85 7.95
C PRO A 388 -18.93 -5.64 6.67
N LYS A 389 -17.92 -6.33 6.15
CA LYS A 389 -18.01 -7.16 4.94
C LYS A 389 -17.67 -8.62 5.26
N PRO A 390 -18.51 -9.34 6.01
CA PRO A 390 -18.20 -10.70 6.45
C PRO A 390 -18.01 -11.68 5.29
N ASP A 391 -18.77 -11.52 4.20
CA ASP A 391 -18.66 -12.38 3.02
C ASP A 391 -17.31 -12.18 2.32
N SER A 392 -16.90 -10.92 2.10
CA SER A 392 -15.55 -10.63 1.60
C SER A 392 -14.46 -11.17 2.52
N ALA A 393 -14.64 -11.10 3.85
CA ALA A 393 -13.69 -11.66 4.80
C ALA A 393 -13.55 -13.18 4.64
N MET A 394 -14.66 -13.91 4.47
CA MET A 394 -14.63 -15.36 4.23
C MET A 394 -13.97 -15.73 2.91
N ILE A 395 -14.33 -15.06 1.81
CA ILE A 395 -13.74 -15.33 0.50
C ILE A 395 -12.23 -15.06 0.53
N LEU A 396 -11.79 -13.92 1.06
CA LEU A 396 -10.37 -13.57 1.14
C LEU A 396 -9.57 -14.52 2.04
N TYR A 397 -10.18 -15.00 3.14
CA TYR A 397 -9.59 -16.04 3.97
C TYR A 397 -9.39 -17.35 3.19
N CYS A 398 -10.41 -17.77 2.44
CA CYS A 398 -10.36 -18.98 1.62
C CYS A 398 -9.26 -18.90 0.55
N GLU A 399 -9.23 -17.82 -0.23
CA GLU A 399 -8.19 -17.58 -1.24
C GLU A 399 -6.79 -17.53 -0.61
N GLY A 400 -6.65 -16.85 0.53
CA GLY A 400 -5.37 -16.78 1.25
C GLY A 400 -4.86 -18.14 1.73
N LEU A 401 -5.75 -19.02 2.17
CA LEU A 401 -5.38 -20.39 2.55
C LEU A 401 -5.01 -21.27 1.36
N ILE A 402 -5.64 -21.08 0.20
CA ILE A 402 -5.24 -21.78 -1.04
C ILE A 402 -3.81 -21.39 -1.41
N TRP A 403 -3.47 -20.09 -1.37
CA TRP A 403 -2.10 -19.63 -1.62
C TRP A 403 -1.10 -20.17 -0.59
N LEU A 404 -1.48 -20.26 0.69
CA LEU A 404 -0.63 -20.83 1.73
C LEU A 404 -0.41 -22.34 1.54
N ASP A 405 -1.43 -23.08 1.12
CA ASP A 405 -1.33 -24.51 0.77
C ASP A 405 -0.40 -24.72 -0.43
N LEU A 406 -0.55 -23.92 -1.49
CA LEU A 406 0.33 -23.94 -2.67
C LEU A 406 1.80 -23.65 -2.33
N PHE A 407 2.04 -22.77 -1.34
CA PHE A 407 3.37 -22.51 -0.82
C PHE A 407 3.91 -23.71 -0.03
N CYS A 408 3.13 -24.24 0.91
CA CYS A 408 3.58 -25.33 1.79
C CYS A 408 3.83 -26.65 1.04
N LYS A 409 2.99 -27.00 0.05
CA LYS A 409 3.12 -28.24 -0.74
C LYS A 409 4.48 -28.38 -1.43
N HIS A 410 5.06 -27.27 -1.87
CA HIS A 410 6.39 -27.27 -2.47
C HIS A 410 7.48 -27.89 -1.59
N TRP A 411 7.35 -27.81 -0.26
CA TRP A 411 8.30 -28.41 0.69
C TRP A 411 7.88 -29.77 1.23
N GLU A 412 6.69 -30.23 0.91
CA GLU A 412 6.25 -31.59 1.22
C GLU A 412 6.64 -32.54 0.08
N ASP A 413 6.68 -32.02 -1.16
CA ASP A 413 7.06 -32.76 -2.36
C ASP A 413 8.58 -32.77 -2.63
N ALA A 414 9.36 -31.98 -1.89
CA ALA A 414 10.82 -31.85 -2.00
C ALA A 414 11.53 -32.41 -0.76
#